data_AF-A0A8T4SPS7-F1
#
_entry.id   AF-A0A8T4SPS7-F1
#
_cell.length_a   1.000
_cell.length_b   1.000
_cell.length_c   1.000
_cell.angle_alpha   90.00
_cell.angle_beta   90.00
_cell.angle_gamma   90.00
#
_symmetry.space_group_name_H-M   'P 1'
#
loop_
_entity.id
_entity.type
_entity.pdbx_description
1 polymer ?
#
loop_
_entity_poly.entity_id
_entity_poly.type
_entity_poly.pdbx_seq_one_letter_code
_entity_poly.pdbx_strand_id
1 'polypeptide(L)'
;MQRTKELQDPVSLYFGIGLCNHYSVTQGLPIDVLGMLLVGSRIAVDKHVLIADSHAKTNGFDHDEIDGRAHDAKEILEHVCGTLGLVGWNVHLASGIDTSLAYQTFLDCMPGEHEYVRRELADMAWFRNELGVNLKLGWFRNGSRSSSEASFDEKFSSLFPGQLSFAYIEPGRTFDPGHPIAAPYFCSDSASRILLSPGENAADKFRAAMEAVGQRGVKPYTNLLNRLVRLYDTVVERTERGTVEQRIQQILGRCFP
;
A
#
# COMPACT_ATOMS: atom_id res chain seq x y z
N MET A 1 28.48 -35.91 2.60
CA MET A 1 27.62 -35.27 1.57
C MET A 1 26.38 -34.73 2.28
N GLN A 2 26.49 -33.54 2.88
CA GLN A 2 25.37 -32.86 3.53
C GLN A 2 24.80 -31.86 2.53
N ARG A 3 23.52 -32.01 2.22
CA ARG A 3 22.75 -31.12 1.33
C ARG A 3 22.89 -29.69 1.83
N THR A 4 23.62 -28.87 1.08
CA THR A 4 23.44 -27.42 1.07
C THR A 4 21.97 -27.18 0.77
N LYS A 5 21.24 -26.63 1.74
CA LYS A 5 19.93 -26.01 1.48
C LYS A 5 20.18 -24.98 0.39
N GLU A 6 19.58 -25.23 -0.78
CA GLU A 6 19.57 -24.32 -1.90
C GLU A 6 19.18 -22.93 -1.41
N LEU A 7 19.84 -21.90 -1.97
CA LEU A 7 19.43 -20.51 -1.80
C LEU A 7 17.93 -20.43 -2.08
N GLN A 8 17.15 -20.02 -1.08
CA GLN A 8 15.75 -19.66 -1.26
C GLN A 8 15.67 -18.71 -2.45
N ASP A 9 14.74 -18.95 -3.37
CA ASP A 9 14.48 -18.06 -4.50
C ASP A 9 14.51 -16.60 -4.03
N PRO A 10 15.13 -15.67 -4.80
CA PRO A 10 15.09 -14.26 -4.45
C PRO A 10 13.64 -13.87 -4.17
N VAL A 11 13.43 -13.19 -3.05
CA VAL A 11 12.07 -12.80 -2.65
C VAL A 11 11.50 -11.90 -3.74
N SER A 12 10.36 -12.31 -4.29
CA SER A 12 9.51 -11.50 -5.17
C SER A 12 8.24 -11.19 -4.39
N LEU A 13 7.94 -9.89 -4.26
CA LEU A 13 6.87 -9.40 -3.39
C LEU A 13 5.75 -8.76 -4.20
N TYR A 14 4.53 -8.81 -3.68
CA TYR A 14 3.50 -7.88 -4.10
C TYR A 14 2.69 -7.31 -2.94
N PHE A 15 2.09 -6.14 -3.14
CA PHE A 15 1.03 -5.63 -2.27
C PHE A 15 -0.09 -4.97 -3.07
N GLY A 16 -1.30 -4.96 -2.50
CA GLY A 16 -2.48 -4.33 -3.10
C GLY A 16 -2.73 -2.92 -2.57
N ILE A 17 -3.31 -2.07 -3.40
CA ILE A 17 -3.85 -0.76 -3.07
C ILE A 17 -5.34 -0.75 -3.44
N GLY A 18 -6.18 -0.62 -2.43
CA GLY A 18 -7.61 -0.38 -2.61
C GLY A 18 -7.91 1.10 -2.84
N LEU A 19 -8.81 1.40 -3.78
CA LEU A 19 -9.20 2.76 -4.14
C LEU A 19 -10.45 3.26 -3.45
N CYS A 20 -11.23 2.39 -2.81
CA CYS A 20 -12.45 2.75 -2.10
C CYS A 20 -12.61 1.94 -0.82
N ASN A 21 -13.44 2.43 0.08
CA ASN A 21 -14.08 1.63 1.11
C ASN A 21 -15.60 1.59 0.86
N HIS A 22 -16.40 1.13 1.81
CA HIS A 22 -17.86 1.09 1.67
C HIS A 22 -18.55 2.47 1.58
N TYR A 23 -17.83 3.55 1.90
CA TYR A 23 -18.39 4.89 2.09
C TYR A 23 -17.84 5.94 1.13
N SER A 24 -16.60 5.78 0.66
CA SER A 24 -15.93 6.78 -0.17
C SER A 24 -14.85 6.18 -1.06
N VAL A 25 -14.62 6.86 -2.17
CA VAL A 25 -13.40 6.74 -2.97
C VAL A 25 -12.25 7.47 -2.27
N THR A 26 -11.02 7.03 -2.49
CA THR A 26 -9.82 7.68 -1.96
C THR A 26 -9.65 9.07 -2.57
N GLN A 27 -9.28 10.05 -1.74
CA GLN A 27 -8.98 11.42 -2.17
C GLN A 27 -7.51 11.61 -2.59
N GLY A 28 -6.69 10.56 -2.52
CA GLY A 28 -5.28 10.58 -2.90
C GLY A 28 -4.47 9.52 -2.16
N LEU A 29 -3.20 9.36 -2.54
CA LEU A 29 -2.28 8.45 -1.86
C LEU A 29 -1.69 9.13 -0.62
N PRO A 30 -1.90 8.60 0.61
CA PRO A 30 -1.19 9.07 1.78
C PRO A 30 0.30 8.76 1.67
N ILE A 31 1.13 9.63 2.25
CA ILE A 31 2.58 9.42 2.33
C ILE A 31 2.96 8.10 3.03
N ASP A 32 2.07 7.56 3.87
CA ASP A 32 2.25 6.30 4.57
C ASP A 32 2.50 5.11 3.63
N VAL A 33 2.02 5.16 2.37
CA VAL A 33 2.29 4.13 1.36
C VAL A 33 3.78 3.99 1.04
N LEU A 34 4.58 5.06 1.23
CA LEU A 34 6.05 4.98 1.13
C LEU A 34 6.62 3.97 2.13
N GLY A 35 5.98 3.75 3.27
CA GLY A 35 6.39 2.71 4.21
C GLY A 35 6.40 1.32 3.56
N MET A 36 5.38 1.01 2.76
CA MET A 36 5.31 -0.27 2.02
C MET A 36 6.38 -0.35 0.93
N LEU A 37 6.57 0.72 0.17
CA LEU A 37 7.61 0.78 -0.87
C LEU A 37 9.01 0.62 -0.29
N LEU A 38 9.32 1.33 0.80
CA LEU A 38 10.65 1.29 1.42
C LEU A 38 10.94 -0.04 2.13
N VAL A 39 9.94 -0.65 2.78
CA VAL A 39 10.07 -2.00 3.33
C VAL A 39 10.27 -3.01 2.20
N GLY A 40 9.48 -2.95 1.14
CA GLY A 40 9.61 -3.84 0.00
C GLY A 40 10.99 -3.75 -0.67
N SER A 41 11.51 -2.53 -0.83
CA SER A 41 12.88 -2.24 -1.32
C SER A 41 13.99 -2.90 -0.49
N ARG A 42 13.73 -3.25 0.78
CA ARG A 42 14.70 -3.89 1.67
C ARG A 42 14.67 -5.41 1.65
N ILE A 43 13.55 -6.02 1.30
CA ILE A 43 13.32 -7.44 1.53
C ILE A 43 13.16 -8.26 0.26
N ALA A 44 13.05 -7.61 -0.90
CA ALA A 44 12.80 -8.26 -2.17
C ALA A 44 13.65 -7.68 -3.29
N VAL A 45 13.83 -8.44 -4.36
CA VAL A 45 14.50 -7.96 -5.59
C VAL A 45 13.45 -7.47 -6.58
N ASP A 46 12.43 -8.30 -6.83
CA ASP A 46 11.29 -7.98 -7.68
C ASP A 46 10.04 -7.68 -6.85
N LYS A 47 9.29 -6.67 -7.26
CA LYS A 47 8.29 -6.01 -6.42
C LYS A 47 7.16 -5.51 -7.29
N HIS A 48 5.94 -5.79 -6.85
CA HIS A 48 4.77 -5.40 -7.59
C HIS A 48 3.76 -4.67 -6.70
N VAL A 49 3.15 -3.63 -7.25
CA VAL A 49 1.97 -3.00 -6.66
C VAL A 49 0.78 -3.30 -7.54
N LEU A 50 -0.31 -3.80 -6.97
CA LEU A 50 -1.58 -3.92 -7.65
C LEU A 50 -2.51 -2.80 -7.19
N ILE A 51 -2.98 -1.97 -8.10
CA ILE A 51 -4.04 -1.00 -7.86
C ILE A 51 -5.37 -1.69 -8.21
N ALA A 52 -6.22 -1.92 -7.21
CA ALA A 52 -7.45 -2.69 -7.30
C ALA A 52 -8.63 -1.88 -7.86
N ASP A 53 -8.45 -1.33 -9.06
CA ASP A 53 -9.43 -0.49 -9.76
C ASP A 53 -10.67 -1.27 -10.20
N SER A 54 -10.51 -2.46 -10.80
CA SER A 54 -11.66 -3.28 -11.17
C SER A 54 -12.45 -3.77 -9.96
N HIS A 55 -11.79 -4.02 -8.82
CA HIS A 55 -12.46 -4.33 -7.54
C HIS A 55 -13.28 -3.14 -7.04
N ALA A 56 -12.72 -1.94 -7.09
CA ALA A 56 -13.39 -0.74 -6.62
C ALA A 56 -14.67 -0.44 -7.43
N LYS A 57 -14.67 -0.69 -8.74
CA LYS A 57 -15.86 -0.57 -9.61
C LYS A 57 -17.03 -1.47 -9.19
N THR A 58 -16.75 -2.60 -8.52
CA THR A 58 -17.82 -3.49 -8.00
C THR A 58 -18.57 -2.91 -6.80
N ASN A 59 -18.08 -1.82 -6.19
CA ASN A 59 -18.68 -1.19 -5.01
C ASN A 59 -19.69 -0.07 -5.34
N GLY A 60 -20.05 0.13 -6.61
CA GLY A 60 -21.12 1.04 -7.03
C GLY A 60 -20.73 2.53 -7.07
N PHE A 61 -19.43 2.83 -7.04
CA PHE A 61 -18.90 4.17 -7.29
C PHE A 61 -18.86 4.49 -8.79
N ASP A 62 -18.70 5.77 -9.12
CA ASP A 62 -18.56 6.21 -10.50
C ASP A 62 -17.29 5.63 -11.14
N HIS A 63 -17.43 5.00 -12.31
CA HIS A 63 -16.32 4.29 -12.94
C HIS A 63 -15.24 5.24 -13.44
N ASP A 64 -15.61 6.43 -13.95
CA ASP A 64 -14.65 7.42 -14.45
C ASP A 64 -13.86 8.03 -13.28
N GLU A 65 -14.51 8.23 -12.12
CA GLU A 65 -13.81 8.62 -10.89
C GLU A 65 -12.79 7.55 -10.48
N ILE A 66 -13.17 6.26 -10.43
CA ILE A 66 -12.26 5.18 -10.08
C ILE A 66 -11.08 5.11 -11.06
N ASP A 67 -11.33 5.23 -12.37
CA ASP A 67 -10.29 5.19 -13.39
C ASP A 67 -9.31 6.36 -13.25
N GLY A 68 -9.81 7.57 -13.00
CA GLY A 68 -8.99 8.73 -12.69
C GLY A 68 -8.11 8.49 -11.47
N ARG A 69 -8.68 8.00 -10.36
CA ARG A 69 -7.91 7.70 -9.14
C ARG A 69 -6.88 6.59 -9.33
N ALA A 70 -7.20 5.57 -10.10
CA ALA A 70 -6.29 4.48 -10.41
C ALA A 70 -5.09 4.98 -11.22
N HIS A 71 -5.36 5.81 -12.23
CA HIS A 71 -4.34 6.42 -13.07
C HIS A 71 -3.43 7.35 -12.25
N ASP A 72 -4.00 8.27 -11.48
CA ASP A 72 -3.26 9.17 -10.59
C ASP A 72 -2.35 8.39 -9.62
N ALA A 73 -2.90 7.35 -8.98
CA ALA A 73 -2.13 6.52 -8.06
C ALA A 73 -0.97 5.80 -8.76
N LYS A 74 -1.20 5.29 -9.98
CA LYS A 74 -0.15 4.64 -10.77
C LYS A 74 0.96 5.61 -11.12
N GLU A 75 0.62 6.78 -11.68
CA GLU A 75 1.61 7.79 -12.08
C GLU A 75 2.43 8.26 -10.89
N ILE A 76 1.77 8.53 -9.74
CA ILE A 76 2.46 8.93 -8.51
C ILE A 76 3.45 7.86 -8.06
N LEU A 77 3.04 6.59 -8.02
CA LEU A 77 3.91 5.51 -7.54
C LEU A 77 5.09 5.27 -8.48
N GLU A 78 4.86 5.25 -9.79
CA GLU A 78 5.93 5.09 -10.79
C GLU A 78 6.90 6.26 -10.73
N HIS A 79 6.39 7.50 -10.64
CA HIS A 79 7.20 8.70 -10.50
C HIS A 79 8.05 8.66 -9.22
N VAL A 80 7.43 8.38 -8.08
CA VAL A 80 8.12 8.33 -6.78
C VAL A 80 9.20 7.24 -6.77
N CYS A 81 8.90 6.05 -7.29
CA CYS A 81 9.89 4.98 -7.41
C CYS A 81 11.06 5.38 -8.31
N GLY A 82 10.78 6.04 -9.44
CA GLY A 82 11.80 6.53 -10.36
C GLY A 82 12.69 7.60 -9.72
N THR A 83 12.10 8.64 -9.15
CA THR A 83 12.83 9.77 -8.56
C THR A 83 13.65 9.37 -7.33
N LEU A 84 13.13 8.46 -6.50
CA LEU A 84 13.84 7.96 -5.33
C LEU A 84 14.81 6.81 -5.65
N GLY A 85 14.93 6.39 -6.91
CA GLY A 85 15.80 5.27 -7.32
C GLY A 85 15.41 3.92 -6.72
N LEU A 86 14.12 3.71 -6.42
CA LEU A 86 13.62 2.44 -5.89
C LEU A 86 13.48 1.43 -7.05
N VAL A 87 14.53 0.65 -7.27
CA VAL A 87 14.59 -0.32 -8.37
C VAL A 87 13.74 -1.56 -8.15
N GLY A 88 13.23 -2.11 -9.26
CA GLY A 88 12.48 -3.37 -9.29
C GLY A 88 11.01 -3.25 -8.86
N TRP A 89 10.45 -2.04 -8.86
CA TRP A 89 9.01 -1.83 -8.65
C TRP A 89 8.26 -1.79 -9.98
N ASN A 90 7.18 -2.57 -10.05
CA ASN A 90 6.26 -2.61 -11.18
C ASN A 90 4.84 -2.31 -10.69
N VAL A 91 4.17 -1.33 -11.31
CA VAL A 91 2.82 -0.92 -10.91
C VAL A 91 1.78 -1.40 -11.92
N HIS A 92 0.86 -2.23 -11.44
CA HIS A 92 -0.19 -2.88 -12.22
C HIS A 92 -1.55 -2.31 -11.85
N LEU A 93 -2.42 -2.14 -12.84
CA LEU A 93 -3.85 -1.94 -12.62
C LEU A 93 -4.53 -3.32 -12.67
N ALA A 94 -5.50 -3.57 -11.79
CA ALA A 94 -6.25 -4.82 -11.80
C ALA A 94 -7.02 -5.00 -13.12
N SER A 95 -7.57 -3.92 -13.67
CA SER A 95 -8.16 -3.90 -15.02
C SER A 95 -7.19 -4.31 -16.15
N GLY A 96 -5.88 -4.14 -15.93
CA GLY A 96 -4.85 -4.53 -16.88
C GLY A 96 -4.54 -6.03 -16.86
N ILE A 97 -4.83 -6.73 -15.78
CA ILE A 97 -4.56 -8.17 -15.63
C ILE A 97 -5.84 -9.02 -15.69
N ASP A 98 -6.98 -8.45 -15.30
CA ASP A 98 -8.21 -9.21 -15.14
C ASP A 98 -8.83 -9.65 -16.46
N THR A 99 -8.47 -9.03 -17.58
CA THR A 99 -8.87 -9.48 -18.92
C THR A 99 -8.09 -10.70 -19.43
N SER A 100 -7.01 -11.09 -18.76
CA SER A 100 -6.19 -12.23 -19.19
C SER A 100 -6.91 -13.57 -18.95
N LEU A 101 -6.71 -14.52 -19.87
CA LEU A 101 -7.27 -15.87 -19.73
C LEU A 101 -6.79 -16.56 -18.45
N ALA A 102 -5.51 -16.36 -18.08
CA ALA A 102 -4.93 -16.88 -16.85
C ALA A 102 -5.68 -16.35 -15.62
N TYR A 103 -5.92 -15.04 -15.56
CA TYR A 103 -6.66 -14.44 -14.45
C TYR A 103 -8.10 -14.93 -14.38
N GLN A 104 -8.82 -14.94 -15.50
CA GLN A 104 -10.21 -15.42 -15.55
C GLN A 104 -10.33 -16.88 -15.09
N THR A 105 -9.37 -17.72 -15.46
CA THR A 105 -9.30 -19.12 -14.99
C THR A 105 -9.19 -19.20 -13.47
N PHE A 106 -8.37 -18.36 -12.84
CA PHE A 106 -8.30 -18.29 -11.39
C PHE A 106 -9.62 -17.78 -10.80
N LEU A 107 -10.14 -16.67 -11.31
CA LEU A 107 -11.35 -16.02 -10.81
C LEU A 107 -12.57 -16.95 -10.80
N ASP A 108 -12.77 -17.73 -11.86
CA ASP A 108 -13.86 -18.69 -11.98
C ASP A 108 -13.77 -19.83 -10.96
N CYS A 109 -12.56 -20.16 -10.53
CA CYS A 109 -12.30 -21.21 -9.54
C CYS A 109 -12.29 -20.70 -8.09
N MET A 110 -12.28 -19.38 -7.85
CA MET A 110 -12.14 -18.85 -6.51
C MET A 110 -13.45 -18.92 -5.70
N PRO A 111 -13.43 -19.48 -4.48
CA PRO A 111 -14.60 -19.53 -3.63
C PRO A 111 -14.89 -18.17 -3.00
N GLY A 112 -16.17 -17.79 -2.89
CA GLY A 112 -16.59 -16.61 -2.13
C GLY A 112 -17.95 -16.08 -2.56
N GLU A 113 -18.76 -15.66 -1.58
CA GLU A 113 -20.11 -15.12 -1.83
C GLU A 113 -20.06 -13.72 -2.46
N HIS A 114 -19.02 -12.95 -2.17
CA HIS A 114 -18.81 -11.61 -2.71
C HIS A 114 -17.73 -11.60 -3.80
N GLU A 115 -18.02 -10.91 -4.90
CA GLU A 115 -17.10 -10.77 -6.03
C GLU A 115 -15.74 -10.19 -5.62
N TYR A 116 -15.74 -9.18 -4.74
CA TYR A 116 -14.53 -8.59 -4.18
C TYR A 116 -13.57 -9.64 -3.60
N VAL A 117 -14.10 -10.58 -2.81
CA VAL A 117 -13.31 -11.65 -2.16
C VAL A 117 -12.71 -12.58 -3.20
N ARG A 118 -13.46 -12.91 -4.26
CA ARG A 118 -12.98 -13.80 -5.33
C ARG A 118 -11.85 -13.14 -6.12
N ARG A 119 -11.98 -11.85 -6.43
CA ARG A 119 -10.95 -11.07 -7.12
C ARG A 119 -9.67 -10.97 -6.31
N GLU A 120 -9.74 -10.67 -5.01
CA GLU A 120 -8.56 -10.66 -4.11
C GLU A 120 -7.81 -12.01 -4.09
N LEU A 121 -8.52 -13.13 -4.07
CA LEU A 121 -7.92 -14.47 -4.15
C LEU A 121 -7.34 -14.76 -5.53
N ALA A 122 -7.99 -14.31 -6.60
CA ALA A 122 -7.51 -14.45 -7.96
C ALA A 122 -6.22 -13.65 -8.18
N ASP A 123 -6.12 -12.44 -7.61
CA ASP A 123 -4.90 -11.62 -7.66
C ASP A 123 -3.73 -12.36 -7.01
N MET A 124 -3.92 -12.90 -5.79
CA MET A 124 -2.90 -13.68 -5.09
C MET A 124 -2.41 -14.87 -5.93
N ALA A 125 -3.35 -15.60 -6.54
CA ALA A 125 -3.03 -16.74 -7.39
C ALA A 125 -2.30 -16.30 -8.67
N TRP A 126 -2.75 -15.23 -9.31
CA TRP A 126 -2.17 -14.70 -10.54
C TRP A 126 -0.74 -14.23 -10.31
N PHE A 127 -0.48 -13.40 -9.29
CA PHE A 127 0.87 -12.94 -8.95
C PHE A 127 1.80 -14.12 -8.63
N ARG A 128 1.30 -15.14 -7.91
CA ARG A 128 2.08 -16.34 -7.61
C ARG A 128 2.47 -17.10 -8.88
N ASN A 129 1.52 -17.35 -9.77
CA ASN A 129 1.71 -18.25 -10.91
C ASN A 129 2.37 -17.57 -12.12
N GLU A 130 1.99 -16.32 -12.42
CA GLU A 130 2.47 -15.61 -13.60
C GLU A 130 3.77 -14.85 -13.34
N LEU A 131 3.96 -14.32 -12.13
CA LEU A 131 5.12 -13.49 -11.78
C LEU A 131 6.05 -14.14 -10.73
N GLY A 132 5.75 -15.38 -10.30
CA GLY A 132 6.58 -16.10 -9.35
C GLY A 132 6.63 -15.47 -7.95
N VAL A 133 5.71 -14.55 -7.64
CA VAL A 133 5.65 -13.86 -6.35
C VAL A 133 5.56 -14.88 -5.23
N ASN A 134 6.38 -14.74 -4.21
CA ASN A 134 6.45 -15.67 -3.07
C ASN A 134 6.17 -14.98 -1.73
N LEU A 135 5.99 -13.66 -1.73
CA LEU A 135 5.64 -12.86 -0.56
C LEU A 135 4.53 -11.86 -0.87
N LYS A 136 3.46 -11.87 -0.07
CA LYS A 136 2.52 -10.74 0.01
C LYS A 136 2.92 -9.85 1.16
N LEU A 137 3.10 -8.56 0.89
CA LEU A 137 3.25 -7.55 1.92
C LEU A 137 1.90 -6.91 2.16
N GLY A 138 1.45 -6.97 3.40
CA GLY A 138 0.20 -6.38 3.82
C GLY A 138 0.35 -5.41 4.98
N TRP A 139 -0.77 -4.98 5.53
CA TRP A 139 -0.85 -4.23 6.78
C TRP A 139 -1.78 -4.91 7.77
N PHE A 140 -1.42 -4.87 9.05
CA PHE A 140 -2.17 -5.56 10.09
C PHE A 140 -2.34 -4.73 11.34
N ARG A 141 -3.58 -4.65 11.83
CA ARG A 141 -3.91 -4.07 13.14
C ARG A 141 -3.97 -5.18 14.18
N ASN A 142 -3.04 -5.15 15.15
CA ASN A 142 -3.06 -6.03 16.32
C ASN A 142 -4.45 -6.02 16.99
N GLY A 143 -5.03 -7.21 17.16
CA GLY A 143 -6.32 -7.41 17.84
C GLY A 143 -7.57 -7.38 16.94
N SER A 144 -7.46 -7.13 15.62
CA SER A 144 -8.60 -7.24 14.71
C SER A 144 -8.37 -8.24 13.58
N ARG A 145 -8.80 -9.49 13.82
CA ARG A 145 -8.87 -10.54 12.78
C ARG A 145 -9.99 -10.32 11.76
N SER A 146 -10.98 -9.50 12.09
CA SER A 146 -12.24 -9.39 11.33
C SER A 146 -12.33 -8.20 10.37
N SER A 147 -11.23 -7.47 10.13
CA SER A 147 -11.25 -6.24 9.31
C SER A 147 -9.91 -5.95 8.64
N SER A 148 -9.09 -6.97 8.36
CA SER A 148 -7.71 -6.81 7.90
C SER A 148 -7.38 -7.79 6.78
N GLU A 149 -6.38 -7.47 5.97
CA GLU A 149 -5.87 -8.32 4.88
C GLU A 149 -5.59 -9.77 5.31
N ALA A 150 -5.28 -9.96 6.59
CA ALA A 150 -5.08 -11.27 7.22
C ALA A 150 -6.23 -12.27 6.97
N SER A 151 -7.49 -11.84 6.88
CA SER A 151 -8.59 -12.77 6.59
C SER A 151 -8.53 -13.32 5.16
N PHE A 152 -8.09 -12.50 4.20
CA PHE A 152 -7.87 -12.95 2.82
C PHE A 152 -6.66 -13.89 2.75
N ASP A 153 -5.61 -13.56 3.50
CA ASP A 153 -4.36 -14.33 3.54
C ASP A 153 -4.55 -15.71 4.19
N GLU A 154 -5.33 -15.79 5.27
CA GLU A 154 -5.73 -17.05 5.91
C GLU A 154 -6.55 -17.91 4.93
N LYS A 155 -7.50 -17.29 4.21
CA LYS A 155 -8.31 -17.99 3.21
C LYS A 155 -7.47 -18.49 2.05
N PHE A 156 -6.55 -17.67 1.53
CA PHE A 156 -5.62 -18.09 0.48
C PHE A 156 -4.71 -19.23 0.96
N SER A 157 -4.15 -19.12 2.17
CA SER A 157 -3.32 -20.17 2.77
C SER A 157 -4.05 -21.50 2.93
N SER A 158 -5.36 -21.46 3.21
CA SER A 158 -6.19 -22.67 3.28
C SER A 158 -6.43 -23.31 1.91
N LEU A 159 -6.51 -22.52 0.84
CA LEU A 159 -6.76 -23.00 -0.52
C LEU A 159 -5.48 -23.44 -1.22
N PHE A 160 -4.38 -22.74 -0.97
CA PHE A 160 -3.08 -22.92 -1.62
C PHE A 160 -1.94 -23.02 -0.58
N PRO A 161 -1.89 -24.09 0.23
CA PRO A 161 -0.94 -24.21 1.32
C PRO A 161 0.52 -24.09 0.85
N GLY A 162 1.28 -23.19 1.49
CA GLY A 162 2.72 -23.02 1.23
C GLY A 162 3.06 -22.34 -0.09
N GLN A 163 2.08 -21.85 -0.85
CA GLN A 163 2.37 -21.15 -2.11
C GLN A 163 2.82 -19.70 -1.92
N LEU A 164 2.36 -19.04 -0.86
CA LEU A 164 2.64 -17.63 -0.60
C LEU A 164 2.96 -17.42 0.88
N SER A 165 4.00 -16.63 1.16
CA SER A 165 4.27 -16.12 2.51
C SER A 165 3.62 -14.76 2.70
N PHE A 166 3.34 -14.40 3.95
CA PHE A 166 2.71 -13.12 4.29
C PHE A 166 3.55 -12.37 5.31
N ALA A 167 3.82 -11.10 5.03
CA ALA A 167 4.44 -10.17 5.96
C ALA A 167 3.54 -8.96 6.14
N TYR A 168 3.57 -8.35 7.32
CA TYR A 168 2.70 -7.22 7.63
C TYR A 168 3.50 -6.04 8.16
N ILE A 169 3.17 -4.85 7.67
CA ILE A 169 3.58 -3.59 8.29
C ILE A 169 2.51 -3.09 9.25
N GLU A 170 2.90 -2.12 10.07
CA GLU A 170 1.93 -1.38 10.86
C GLU A 170 0.95 -0.60 9.96
N PRO A 171 -0.31 -0.44 10.38
CA PRO A 171 -1.29 0.32 9.64
C PRO A 171 -0.92 1.81 9.58
N GLY A 172 -1.52 2.49 8.61
CA GLY A 172 -1.48 3.95 8.51
C GLY A 172 -2.11 4.65 9.72
N ARG A 173 -1.85 5.95 9.80
CA ARG A 173 -2.44 6.85 10.81
C ARG A 173 -3.01 8.08 10.13
N THR A 174 -3.94 8.73 10.82
CA THR A 174 -4.57 9.98 10.38
C THR A 174 -4.53 10.98 11.52
N PHE A 175 -4.80 12.25 11.21
CA PHE A 175 -5.10 13.30 12.18
C PHE A 175 -6.56 13.28 12.64
N ASP A 176 -7.42 12.44 12.05
CA ASP A 176 -8.82 12.29 12.44
C ASP A 176 -8.94 11.36 13.67
N PRO A 177 -9.38 11.87 14.83
CA PRO A 177 -9.53 11.08 16.04
C PRO A 177 -10.68 10.08 15.96
N GLY A 178 -11.66 10.29 15.06
CA GLY A 178 -12.73 9.35 14.77
C GLY A 178 -12.25 8.14 13.97
N HIS A 179 -11.24 8.33 13.12
CA HIS A 179 -10.65 7.29 12.27
C HIS A 179 -9.12 7.26 12.40
N PRO A 180 -8.57 6.97 13.59
CA PRO A 180 -7.14 7.15 13.88
C PRO A 180 -6.25 6.13 13.15
N ILE A 181 -6.83 5.10 12.54
CA ILE A 181 -6.16 4.00 11.87
C ILE A 181 -6.82 3.79 10.50
N ALA A 182 -6.01 3.73 9.45
CA ALA A 182 -6.45 3.47 8.09
C ALA A 182 -5.44 2.59 7.35
N ALA A 183 -5.82 2.04 6.20
CA ALA A 183 -4.87 1.41 5.30
C ALA A 183 -3.78 2.43 4.90
N PRO A 184 -2.50 2.03 4.78
CA PRO A 184 -1.40 2.95 4.42
C PRO A 184 -1.66 3.72 3.12
N TYR A 185 -2.40 3.13 2.19
CA TYR A 185 -2.66 3.67 0.85
C TYR A 185 -4.03 4.37 0.69
N PHE A 186 -4.91 4.38 1.69
CA PHE A 186 -6.28 4.88 1.53
C PHE A 186 -6.54 6.20 2.28
N CYS A 187 -7.07 7.21 1.61
CA CYS A 187 -7.38 8.50 2.23
C CYS A 187 -8.85 8.88 2.05
N SER A 188 -9.68 8.75 3.08
CA SER A 188 -11.09 9.20 3.03
C SER A 188 -11.24 10.72 3.10
N ASP A 189 -10.29 11.41 3.76
CA ASP A 189 -10.27 12.85 3.91
C ASP A 189 -8.84 13.38 3.76
N SER A 190 -8.60 14.14 2.69
CA SER A 190 -7.30 14.74 2.37
C SER A 190 -6.78 15.72 3.42
N ALA A 191 -7.64 16.32 4.25
CA ALA A 191 -7.21 17.18 5.36
C ALA A 191 -6.64 16.36 6.53
N SER A 192 -7.08 15.12 6.69
CA SER A 192 -6.69 14.24 7.79
C SER A 192 -5.35 13.52 7.58
N ARG A 193 -4.77 13.56 6.37
CA ARG A 193 -3.51 12.86 6.05
C ARG A 193 -2.58 13.71 5.19
N ILE A 194 -1.29 13.42 5.30
CA ILE A 194 -0.29 13.99 4.39
C ILE A 194 -0.32 13.15 3.12
N LEU A 195 -0.52 13.79 1.98
CA LEU A 195 -0.60 13.14 0.67
C LEU A 195 0.75 13.11 -0.02
N LEU A 196 0.96 12.08 -0.83
CA LEU A 196 2.08 11.96 -1.74
C LEU A 196 1.71 12.67 -3.05
N SER A 197 1.73 13.99 -3.05
CA SER A 197 1.35 14.81 -4.21
C SER A 197 2.26 16.03 -4.39
N PRO A 198 2.38 16.54 -5.63
CA PRO A 198 3.05 17.81 -5.89
C PRO A 198 2.38 18.95 -5.10
N GLY A 199 3.17 19.82 -4.48
CA GLY A 199 2.66 20.97 -3.74
C GLY A 199 2.06 20.67 -2.36
N GLU A 200 2.10 19.42 -1.90
CA GLU A 200 1.72 19.08 -0.53
C GLU A 200 2.57 19.84 0.49
N ASN A 201 1.90 20.51 1.45
CA ASN A 201 2.55 21.23 2.54
C ASN A 201 2.30 20.50 3.87
N ALA A 202 3.29 19.72 4.30
CA ALA A 202 3.21 18.96 5.53
C ALA A 202 3.11 19.88 6.75
N ALA A 203 3.83 21.00 6.78
CA ALA A 203 3.84 21.92 7.91
C ALA A 203 2.46 22.56 8.15
N ASP A 204 1.78 22.98 7.08
CA ASP A 204 0.44 23.55 7.18
C ASP A 204 -0.59 22.52 7.64
N LYS A 205 -0.54 21.28 7.13
CA LYS A 205 -1.43 20.21 7.60
C LYS A 205 -1.19 19.86 9.06
N PHE A 206 0.05 19.79 9.50
CA PHE A 206 0.39 19.57 10.90
C PHE A 206 -0.12 20.71 11.80
N ARG A 207 0.04 21.96 11.37
CA ARG A 207 -0.45 23.13 12.11
C ARG A 207 -1.98 23.09 12.23
N ALA A 208 -2.69 22.87 11.13
CA ALA A 208 -4.14 22.75 11.13
C ALA A 208 -4.62 21.60 12.02
N ALA A 209 -3.97 20.43 11.95
CA ALA A 209 -4.27 19.30 12.83
C ALA A 209 -3.98 19.60 14.30
N MET A 210 -2.88 20.30 14.61
CA MET A 210 -2.55 20.71 15.96
C MET A 210 -3.61 21.65 16.54
N GLU A 211 -4.11 22.60 15.74
CA GLU A 211 -5.20 23.50 16.12
C GLU A 211 -6.51 22.73 16.35
N ALA A 212 -6.81 21.73 15.52
CA ALA A 212 -8.06 20.97 15.58
C ALA A 212 -8.11 19.93 16.71
N VAL A 213 -7.05 19.15 16.91
CA VAL A 213 -7.07 17.96 17.80
C VAL A 213 -6.02 18.00 18.91
N GLY A 214 -5.17 19.05 18.91
CA GLY A 214 -4.13 19.25 19.91
C GLY A 214 -2.98 18.23 19.87
N GLN A 215 -1.98 18.46 20.72
CA GLN A 215 -0.74 17.68 20.73
C GLN A 215 -0.95 16.18 20.95
N ARG A 216 -1.96 15.80 21.75
CA ARG A 216 -2.27 14.39 22.02
C ARG A 216 -2.91 13.72 20.80
N GLY A 217 -3.74 14.44 20.04
CA GLY A 217 -4.40 13.94 18.85
C GLY A 217 -3.44 13.72 17.68
N VAL A 218 -2.47 14.61 17.48
CA VAL A 218 -1.51 14.48 16.36
C VAL A 218 -0.40 13.44 16.62
N LYS A 219 -0.05 13.20 17.89
CA LYS A 219 1.11 12.38 18.29
C LYS A 219 1.17 10.98 17.64
N PRO A 220 0.08 10.21 17.49
CA PRO A 220 0.13 8.90 16.84
C PRO A 220 0.62 8.98 15.39
N TYR A 221 0.14 9.95 14.62
CA TYR A 221 0.57 10.11 13.23
C TYR A 221 1.99 10.67 13.16
N THR A 222 2.33 11.65 14.01
CA THR A 222 3.72 12.15 14.18
C THR A 222 4.72 11.01 14.45
N ASN A 223 4.35 10.03 15.27
CA ASN A 223 5.21 8.87 15.56
C ASN A 223 5.39 7.94 14.36
N LEU A 224 4.33 7.71 13.58
CA LEU A 224 4.43 6.96 12.33
C LEU A 224 5.35 7.67 11.34
N LEU A 225 5.15 8.98 11.13
CA LEU A 225 5.96 9.79 10.22
C LEU A 225 7.43 9.82 10.64
N ASN A 226 7.74 9.89 11.94
CA ASN A 226 9.11 9.78 12.42
C ASN A 226 9.76 8.43 12.08
N ARG A 227 9.00 7.33 12.11
CA ARG A 227 9.50 6.01 11.71
C ARG A 227 9.69 5.91 10.20
N LEU A 228 8.76 6.49 9.43
CA LEU A 228 8.88 6.60 7.98
C LEU A 228 10.15 7.36 7.59
N VAL A 229 10.41 8.51 8.23
CA VAL A 229 11.64 9.29 7.98
C VAL A 229 12.90 8.46 8.26
N ARG A 230 12.94 7.73 9.39
CA ARG A 230 14.10 6.86 9.71
C ARG A 230 14.29 5.74 8.69
N LEU A 231 13.19 5.15 8.23
CA LEU A 231 13.23 4.13 7.20
C LEU A 231 13.74 4.71 5.87
N TYR A 232 13.21 5.86 5.47
CA TYR A 232 13.65 6.60 4.29
C TYR A 232 15.15 6.93 4.36
N ASP A 233 15.63 7.47 5.48
CA ASP A 233 17.05 7.79 5.69
C ASP A 233 17.97 6.57 5.52
N THR A 234 17.44 5.37 5.81
CA THR A 234 18.17 4.10 5.74
C THR A 234 18.17 3.51 4.34
N VAL A 235 17.09 3.72 3.59
CA VAL A 235 16.83 3.07 2.29
C VAL A 235 17.26 3.93 1.11
N VAL A 236 17.00 5.23 1.18
CA VAL A 236 17.19 6.17 0.07
C VAL A 236 18.37 7.07 0.37
N GLU A 237 18.15 8.10 1.18
CA GLU A 237 19.19 9.03 1.58
C GLU A 237 18.79 9.80 2.83
N ARG A 238 19.80 10.27 3.57
CA ARG A 238 19.59 10.97 4.82
C ARG A 238 18.93 12.33 4.60
N THR A 239 17.85 12.58 5.34
CA THR A 239 17.25 13.92 5.49
C THR A 239 18.10 14.78 6.42
N GLU A 240 18.05 16.10 6.20
CA GLU A 240 18.68 17.06 7.11
C GLU A 240 17.99 17.04 8.48
N ARG A 241 18.66 17.59 9.49
CA ARG A 241 18.09 17.70 10.83
C ARG A 241 16.93 18.70 10.82
N GLY A 242 15.88 18.36 11.56
CA GLY A 242 14.71 19.22 11.69
C GLY A 242 13.60 18.53 12.47
N THR A 243 12.49 19.24 12.58
CA THR A 243 11.21 18.69 13.04
C THR A 243 10.71 17.60 12.07
N VAL A 244 9.75 16.77 12.49
CA VAL A 244 9.26 15.69 11.62
C VAL A 244 8.60 16.28 10.36
N GLU A 245 7.90 17.40 10.51
CA GLU A 245 7.23 18.14 9.45
C GLU A 245 8.21 18.59 8.38
N GLN A 246 9.33 19.19 8.81
CA GLN A 246 10.40 19.63 7.90
C GLN A 246 11.04 18.45 7.16
N ARG A 247 11.26 17.32 7.84
CA ARG A 247 11.88 16.14 7.23
C ARG A 247 10.94 15.43 6.27
N ILE A 248 9.65 15.38 6.60
CA ILE A 248 8.60 14.93 5.66
C ILE A 248 8.53 15.85 4.44
N GLN A 249 8.62 17.17 4.63
CA GLN A 249 8.65 18.11 3.50
C GLN A 249 9.87 17.88 2.59
N GLN A 250 11.04 17.57 3.14
CA GLN A 250 12.22 17.19 2.35
C GLN A 250 11.98 15.91 1.55
N ILE A 251 11.35 14.89 2.16
CA ILE A 251 11.00 13.65 1.45
C ILE A 251 10.04 13.95 0.29
N LEU A 252 9.00 14.77 0.53
CA LEU A 252 8.05 15.17 -0.52
C LEU A 252 8.74 15.95 -1.64
N GLY A 253 9.62 16.90 -1.31
CA GLY A 253 10.40 17.64 -2.32
C GLY A 253 11.37 16.77 -3.12
N ARG A 254 11.83 15.65 -2.55
CA ARG A 254 12.64 14.66 -3.27
C ARG A 254 11.79 13.68 -4.09
N CYS A 255 10.53 13.47 -3.70
CA CYS A 255 9.58 12.70 -4.51
C CYS A 255 9.14 13.50 -5.75
N PHE A 256 9.04 14.83 -5.62
CA PHE A 256 8.55 15.75 -6.65
C PHE A 256 9.48 17.00 -6.75
N PRO A 257 10.66 16.85 -7.37
CA PRO A 257 11.68 17.90 -7.47
C PRO A 257 11.33 19.05 -8.42
#